data_AF-A0A954JJH6-F1
#
_entry.id   AF-A0A954JJH6-F1
#
_cell.length_a   1.000
_cell.length_b   1.000
_cell.length_c   1.000
_cell.angle_alpha   90.00
_cell.angle_beta   90.00
_cell.angle_gamma   90.00
#
_symmetry.space_group_name_H-M   'P 1'
#
loop_
_entity.id
_entity.type
_entity.pdbx_description
1 polymer ?
#
loop_
_entity_poly.entity_id
_entity_poly.type
_entity_poly.pdbx_seq_one_letter_code
_entity_poly.pdbx_strand_id
1 'polypeptide(L)'
;MDPSQSRTFVGDRSRSGDCNRFRDQETAVDAETEPVSAAKNFRVNVAALAYDILKLADLQLQLANCDFQEFWRRAQPALAVLIFAGVLLVTSVPILMEAVTSWLIRTWAWSPPIAYLIVGSVPASVGATCFLIGIRRLTSAGSQFSRTHNELRENIAWLRSIVHDK
;
A
#
# COMPACT_ATOMS: atom_id res chain seq x y z
N MET A 1 -36.73 58.90 -31.87
CA MET A 1 -35.52 58.10 -32.13
C MET A 1 -35.98 56.65 -32.14
N ASP A 2 -36.73 56.27 -33.15
CA ASP A 2 -36.33 55.84 -34.50
C ASP A 2 -35.80 54.38 -34.53
N PRO A 3 -36.46 53.45 -35.25
CA PRO A 3 -36.19 52.02 -35.31
C PRO A 3 -35.33 51.66 -36.55
N SER A 4 -35.28 50.36 -36.92
CA SER A 4 -34.57 49.76 -38.10
C SER A 4 -33.08 49.47 -37.85
N GLN A 5 -32.53 48.29 -38.12
CA GLN A 5 -32.50 47.51 -39.38
C GLN A 5 -32.37 46.01 -39.04
N SER A 6 -33.19 45.09 -39.54
CA SER A 6 -33.23 44.50 -40.90
C SER A 6 -31.90 43.90 -41.38
N ARG A 7 -31.84 42.56 -41.47
CA ARG A 7 -31.69 41.83 -42.75
C ARG A 7 -31.72 40.30 -42.55
N THR A 8 -32.68 39.74 -43.27
CA THR A 8 -32.88 38.36 -43.69
C THR A 8 -31.73 37.86 -44.58
N PHE A 9 -31.35 36.59 -44.45
CA PHE A 9 -30.78 35.84 -45.58
C PHE A 9 -31.38 34.44 -45.65
N VAL A 10 -32.42 34.34 -46.48
CA VAL A 10 -33.00 33.10 -46.99
C VAL A 10 -32.09 32.63 -48.13
N GLY A 11 -31.50 31.45 -47.97
CA GLY A 11 -30.75 30.75 -49.01
C GLY A 11 -31.45 29.44 -49.34
N ASP A 12 -32.46 29.52 -50.19
CA ASP A 12 -33.09 28.41 -50.87
C ASP A 12 -32.13 27.87 -51.96
N ARG A 13 -31.81 26.57 -51.90
CA ARG A 13 -31.44 25.79 -53.08
C ARG A 13 -32.04 24.41 -52.98
N SER A 14 -33.28 24.33 -53.44
CA SER A 14 -33.81 23.20 -54.19
C SER A 14 -32.76 22.65 -55.17
N ARG A 15 -32.36 21.38 -54.99
CA ARG A 15 -31.75 20.58 -56.07
C ARG A 15 -32.49 19.26 -56.18
N SER A 16 -33.32 19.25 -57.22
CA SER A 16 -33.99 18.14 -57.86
C SER A 16 -33.01 17.05 -58.30
N GLY A 17 -33.50 15.81 -58.25
CA GLY A 17 -32.97 14.66 -58.98
C GLY A 17 -32.03 13.78 -58.16
N ASP A 18 -32.53 12.66 -57.65
CA ASP A 18 -32.45 11.45 -58.47
C ASP A 18 -33.30 10.29 -57.95
N CYS A 19 -33.87 9.62 -58.94
CA CYS A 19 -34.77 8.50 -58.87
C CYS A 19 -34.17 7.29 -58.14
N ASN A 20 -35.01 6.64 -57.34
CA ASN A 20 -35.28 5.20 -57.41
C ASN A 20 -34.22 4.37 -58.14
N ARG A 21 -33.14 4.00 -57.44
CA ARG A 21 -32.24 2.92 -57.89
C ARG A 21 -31.53 2.25 -56.71
N PHE A 22 -32.31 1.73 -55.78
CA PHE A 22 -31.86 0.68 -54.85
C PHE A 22 -33.10 -0.12 -54.36
N ARG A 23 -33.88 -0.62 -55.33
CA ARG A 23 -34.48 -1.95 -55.18
C ARG A 23 -33.55 -2.86 -55.97
N ASP A 24 -33.29 -4.04 -55.43
CA ASP A 24 -32.35 -5.05 -55.94
C ASP A 24 -30.95 -4.93 -55.32
N GLN A 25 -30.90 -4.99 -53.99
CA GLN A 25 -29.76 -5.65 -53.33
C GLN A 25 -30.28 -6.55 -52.21
N GLU A 26 -30.30 -7.84 -52.54
CA GLU A 26 -30.11 -9.01 -51.65
C GLU A 26 -31.11 -9.19 -50.51
N THR A 27 -32.15 -10.02 -50.65
CA THR A 27 -32.11 -11.47 -50.39
C THR A 27 -31.05 -11.91 -49.38
N ALA A 28 -31.53 -12.38 -48.23
CA ALA A 28 -30.87 -13.34 -47.35
C ALA A 28 -29.47 -12.94 -46.84
N VAL A 29 -29.45 -12.19 -45.75
CA VAL A 29 -28.44 -12.41 -44.72
C VAL A 29 -29.20 -12.82 -43.47
N ASP A 30 -29.17 -14.12 -43.21
CA ASP A 30 -29.62 -14.72 -41.98
C ASP A 30 -29.16 -13.88 -40.79
N ALA A 31 -30.13 -13.39 -40.02
CA ALA A 31 -29.88 -12.76 -38.74
C ALA A 31 -29.51 -13.84 -37.70
N GLU A 32 -28.50 -14.65 -37.99
CA GLU A 32 -27.65 -15.31 -36.99
C GLU A 32 -26.40 -14.43 -36.81
N THR A 33 -26.57 -13.21 -36.31
CA THR A 33 -25.42 -12.40 -35.92
C THR A 33 -24.96 -12.85 -34.53
N GLU A 34 -24.01 -13.76 -34.59
CA GLU A 34 -23.40 -14.51 -33.52
C GLU A 34 -23.09 -13.74 -32.21
N PRO A 35 -23.36 -14.34 -31.03
CA PRO A 35 -22.86 -13.84 -29.74
C PRO A 35 -21.32 -13.89 -29.60
N VAL A 36 -20.62 -14.45 -30.59
CA VAL A 36 -19.16 -14.68 -30.58
C VAL A 36 -18.36 -13.38 -30.78
N SER A 37 -18.89 -12.40 -31.52
CA SER A 37 -18.25 -11.09 -31.75
C SER A 37 -18.27 -10.18 -30.53
N ALA A 38 -19.42 -10.12 -29.83
CA ALA A 38 -19.57 -9.34 -28.60
C ALA A 38 -18.63 -9.82 -27.48
N ALA A 39 -18.51 -11.14 -27.33
CA ALA A 39 -17.59 -11.75 -26.36
C ALA A 39 -16.11 -11.45 -26.69
N LYS A 40 -15.73 -11.44 -27.98
CA LYS A 40 -14.37 -11.11 -28.43
C LYS A 40 -14.04 -9.63 -28.19
N ASN A 41 -14.95 -8.71 -28.50
CA ASN A 41 -14.77 -7.28 -28.28
C ASN A 41 -14.71 -6.92 -26.78
N PHE A 42 -15.53 -7.58 -25.94
CA PHE A 42 -15.46 -7.44 -24.49
C PHE A 42 -14.12 -7.92 -23.91
N ARG A 43 -13.59 -9.06 -24.40
CA ARG A 43 -12.27 -9.57 -23.98
C ARG A 43 -11.14 -8.62 -24.32
N VAL A 44 -11.17 -7.98 -25.48
CA VAL A 44 -10.17 -6.97 -25.89
C VAL A 44 -10.26 -5.73 -24.99
N ASN A 45 -11.47 -5.26 -24.68
CA ASN A 45 -11.66 -4.09 -23.80
C ASN A 45 -11.20 -4.37 -22.35
N VAL A 46 -11.46 -5.57 -21.81
CA VAL A 46 -10.99 -5.97 -20.47
C VAL A 46 -9.46 -6.10 -20.43
N ALA A 47 -8.83 -6.63 -21.49
CA ALA A 47 -7.37 -6.71 -21.57
C ALA A 47 -6.72 -5.32 -21.67
N ALA A 48 -7.33 -4.40 -22.44
CA ALA A 48 -6.88 -3.00 -22.52
C ALA A 48 -7.01 -2.29 -21.16
N LEU A 49 -8.13 -2.49 -20.46
CA LEU A 49 -8.38 -1.88 -19.16
C LEU A 49 -7.44 -2.45 -18.07
N ALA A 50 -7.15 -3.75 -18.09
CA ALA A 50 -6.15 -4.36 -17.21
C ALA A 50 -4.74 -3.82 -17.47
N TYR A 51 -4.39 -3.59 -18.73
CA TYR A 51 -3.12 -2.98 -19.11
C TYR A 51 -3.01 -1.53 -18.59
N ASP A 52 -4.08 -0.75 -18.69
CA ASP A 52 -4.12 0.62 -18.17
C ASP A 52 -4.02 0.66 -16.64
N ILE A 53 -4.67 -0.27 -15.93
CA ILE A 53 -4.55 -0.42 -14.47
C ILE A 53 -3.12 -0.79 -14.07
N LEU A 54 -2.50 -1.75 -14.77
CA LEU A 54 -1.10 -2.14 -14.53
C LEU A 54 -0.15 -0.97 -14.78
N LYS A 55 -0.41 -0.18 -15.81
CA LYS A 55 0.37 1.02 -16.15
C LYS A 55 0.22 2.12 -15.09
N LEU A 56 -0.99 2.32 -14.57
CA LEU A 56 -1.22 3.22 -13.43
C LEU A 56 -0.52 2.73 -12.16
N ALA A 57 -0.58 1.43 -11.88
CA ALA A 57 0.08 0.81 -10.73
C ALA A 57 1.59 0.95 -10.80
N ASP A 58 2.20 0.77 -11.97
CA ASP A 58 3.64 0.95 -12.18
C ASP A 58 4.08 2.39 -11.89
N LEU A 59 3.29 3.36 -12.36
CA LEU A 59 3.51 4.78 -12.04
C LEU A 59 3.40 5.07 -10.55
N GLN A 60 2.40 4.52 -9.86
CA GLN A 60 2.27 4.71 -8.41
C GLN A 60 3.38 4.01 -7.62
N LEU A 61 3.84 2.85 -8.07
CA LEU A 61 5.00 2.16 -7.48
C LEU A 61 6.28 2.97 -7.66
N GLN A 62 6.49 3.59 -8.82
CA GLN A 62 7.65 4.47 -9.04
C GLN A 62 7.62 5.69 -8.13
N LEU A 63 6.46 6.32 -7.95
CA LEU A 63 6.29 7.42 -7.00
C LEU A 63 6.53 6.95 -5.55
N ALA A 64 5.91 5.85 -5.15
CA ALA A 64 6.06 5.29 -3.81
C ALA A 64 7.52 4.89 -3.51
N ASN A 65 8.25 4.37 -4.50
CA ASN A 65 9.66 4.05 -4.35
C ASN A 65 10.54 5.31 -4.21
N CYS A 66 10.23 6.37 -4.97
CA CYS A 66 10.89 7.67 -4.83
C CYS A 66 10.66 8.26 -3.43
N ASP A 67 9.41 8.27 -2.97
CA ASP A 67 9.05 8.74 -1.63
C ASP A 67 9.69 7.90 -0.53
N PHE A 68 9.74 6.58 -0.71
CA PHE A 68 10.40 5.68 0.24
C PHE A 68 11.91 5.92 0.31
N GLN A 69 12.57 6.15 -0.83
CA GLN A 69 14.00 6.48 -0.86
C GLN A 69 14.29 7.82 -0.18
N GLU A 70 13.46 8.85 -0.43
CA GLU A 70 13.64 10.15 0.21
C GLU A 70 13.35 10.08 1.72
N PHE A 71 12.31 9.34 2.11
CA PHE A 71 12.04 9.04 3.52
C PHE A 71 13.24 8.33 4.16
N TRP A 72 13.76 7.28 3.52
CA TRP A 72 14.89 6.51 4.04
C TRP A 72 16.16 7.36 4.16
N ARG A 73 16.45 8.18 3.16
CA ARG A 73 17.59 9.12 3.15
C ARG A 73 17.52 10.12 4.31
N ARG A 74 16.31 10.60 4.63
CA ARG A 74 16.08 11.51 5.77
C ARG A 74 16.05 10.78 7.11
N ALA A 75 15.55 9.54 7.15
CA ALA A 75 15.45 8.74 8.36
C ALA A 75 16.80 8.16 8.79
N GLN A 76 17.71 7.87 7.86
CA GLN A 76 19.01 7.25 8.14
C GLN A 76 19.84 7.98 9.21
N PRO A 77 20.08 9.31 9.16
CA PRO A 77 20.84 9.99 10.21
C PRO A 77 20.13 9.94 11.57
N ALA A 78 18.80 10.09 11.59
CA ALA A 78 18.02 10.00 12.83
C ALA A 78 18.10 8.60 13.43
N LEU A 79 18.00 7.55 12.60
CA LEU A 79 18.13 6.16 13.02
C LEU A 79 19.54 5.86 13.54
N ALA A 80 20.58 6.37 12.89
CA ALA A 80 21.97 6.21 13.33
C ALA A 80 22.19 6.83 14.72
N VAL A 81 21.69 8.06 14.95
CA VAL A 81 21.75 8.72 16.26
C VAL A 81 20.96 7.93 17.30
N LEU A 82 19.78 7.41 16.96
CA LEU A 82 18.94 6.64 17.88
C LEU A 82 19.61 5.32 18.27
N ILE A 83 20.20 4.61 17.32
CA ILE A 83 20.97 3.38 17.60
C ILE A 83 22.17 3.69 18.48
N PHE A 84 22.94 4.72 18.15
CA PHE A 84 24.11 5.11 18.92
C PHE A 84 23.76 5.50 20.36
N ALA A 85 22.74 6.35 20.53
CA ALA A 85 22.21 6.71 21.84
C ALA A 85 21.68 5.48 22.61
N GLY A 86 21.00 4.56 21.92
CA GLY A 86 20.54 3.31 22.50
C GLY A 86 21.68 2.44 23.04
N VAL A 87 22.76 2.28 22.26
CA VAL A 87 23.95 1.53 22.68
C VAL A 87 24.62 2.19 23.89
N LEU A 88 24.77 3.51 23.89
CA LEU A 88 25.31 4.26 25.03
C LEU A 88 24.46 4.09 26.29
N LEU A 89 23.13 4.18 26.15
CA LEU A 89 22.22 3.99 27.28
C LEU A 89 22.33 2.57 27.84
N VAL A 90 22.26 1.55 26.99
CA VAL A 90 22.35 0.13 27.42
C VAL A 90 23.68 -0.17 28.10
N THR A 91 24.79 0.38 27.60
CA THR A 91 26.13 0.16 28.18
C THR A 91 26.35 0.97 29.46
N SER A 92 25.69 2.10 29.64
CA SER A 92 25.80 2.93 30.86
C SER A 92 25.11 2.32 32.08
N VAL A 93 24.04 1.54 31.88
CA VAL A 93 23.26 0.90 32.96
C VAL A 93 24.13 0.05 33.90
N PRO A 94 24.90 -0.96 33.43
CA PRO A 94 25.72 -1.77 34.33
C PRO A 94 26.78 -0.96 35.08
N ILE A 95 27.34 0.08 34.44
CA ILE A 95 28.34 0.96 35.08
C ILE A 95 27.70 1.75 36.22
N LEU A 96 26.50 2.30 36.01
CA LEU A 96 25.76 3.01 37.05
C LEU A 96 25.34 2.07 38.19
N MET A 97 24.91 0.85 37.87
CA MET A 97 24.59 -0.16 38.88
C MET A 97 25.80 -0.53 39.74
N GLU A 98 26.97 -0.70 39.12
CA GLU A 98 28.22 -0.97 39.83
C GLU A 98 28.58 0.19 40.78
N ALA A 99 28.44 1.42 40.30
CA ALA A 99 28.68 2.62 41.12
C ALA A 99 27.74 2.69 42.33
N VAL A 100 26.43 2.44 42.12
CA VAL A 100 25.42 2.43 43.20
C VAL A 100 25.69 1.30 44.19
N THR A 101 26.04 0.11 43.70
CA THR A 101 26.36 -1.05 44.55
C THR A 101 27.59 -0.77 45.40
N SER A 102 28.65 -0.26 44.78
CA SER A 102 29.88 0.15 45.47
C SER A 102 29.63 1.21 46.53
N TRP A 103 28.75 2.17 46.26
CA TRP A 103 28.35 3.19 47.23
C TRP A 103 27.60 2.58 48.42
N LEU A 104 26.65 1.69 48.19
CA LEU A 104 25.90 0.98 49.23
C LEU A 104 26.82 0.18 50.17
N ILE A 105 27.75 -0.59 49.59
CA ILE A 105 28.71 -1.40 50.35
C ILE A 105 29.57 -0.51 51.25
N ARG A 106 30.07 0.61 50.73
CA ARG A 106 30.97 1.51 51.47
C ARG A 106 30.25 2.29 52.57
N THR A 107 29.05 2.79 52.30
CA THR A 107 28.36 3.68 53.24
C THR A 107 27.59 2.91 54.31
N TRP A 108 27.04 1.74 53.99
CA TRP A 108 26.17 0.99 54.90
C TRP A 108 26.84 -0.29 55.45
N ALA A 109 28.10 -0.56 55.07
CA ALA A 109 28.84 -1.77 55.43
C ALA A 109 28.07 -3.07 55.12
N TRP A 110 27.23 -3.03 54.08
CA TRP A 110 26.48 -4.20 53.64
C TRP A 110 27.42 -5.27 53.08
N SER A 111 27.03 -6.53 53.24
CA SER A 111 27.75 -7.61 52.58
C SER A 111 27.60 -7.44 51.06
N PRO A 112 28.70 -7.61 50.28
CA PRO A 112 28.65 -7.50 48.83
C PRO A 112 27.49 -8.28 48.17
N PRO A 113 27.24 -9.57 48.50
CA PRO A 113 26.19 -10.33 47.81
C PRO A 113 24.79 -9.73 48.02
N ILE A 114 24.50 -9.18 49.21
CA ILE A 114 23.19 -8.56 49.49
C ILE A 114 23.03 -7.26 48.69
N ALA A 115 24.08 -6.44 48.60
CA ALA A 115 24.04 -5.20 47.84
C ALA A 115 23.79 -5.44 46.33
N TYR A 116 24.49 -6.42 45.73
CA TYR A 116 24.28 -6.79 44.33
C TYR A 116 22.87 -7.34 44.06
N LEU A 117 22.33 -8.17 44.96
CA LEU A 117 20.98 -8.71 44.80
C LEU A 117 19.92 -7.60 44.82
N ILE A 118 20.03 -6.67 45.76
CA ILE A 118 19.06 -5.57 45.91
C ILE A 118 19.16 -4.63 44.70
N VAL A 119 20.35 -4.15 44.36
CA VAL A 119 20.54 -3.21 43.23
C VAL A 119 20.21 -3.89 41.90
N GLY A 120 20.56 -5.17 41.75
CA GLY A 120 20.27 -5.97 40.56
C GLY A 120 18.79 -6.27 40.33
N SER A 121 18.01 -6.42 41.41
CA SER A 121 16.59 -6.79 41.33
C SER A 121 15.73 -5.76 40.58
N VAL A 122 16.04 -4.48 40.70
CA VAL A 122 15.29 -3.38 40.08
C VAL A 122 15.35 -3.44 38.55
N PRO A 123 16.52 -3.36 37.89
CA PRO A 123 16.60 -3.44 36.44
C PRO A 123 16.26 -4.83 35.91
N ALA A 124 16.48 -5.91 36.67
CA ALA A 124 15.99 -7.24 36.28
C ALA A 124 14.46 -7.27 36.17
N SER A 125 13.76 -6.67 37.12
CA SER A 125 12.29 -6.59 37.11
C SER A 125 11.76 -5.71 35.97
N VAL A 126 12.42 -4.57 35.70
CA VAL A 126 12.10 -3.69 34.57
C VAL A 126 12.33 -4.44 33.25
N GLY A 127 13.49 -5.09 33.11
CA GLY A 127 13.84 -5.87 31.91
C GLY A 127 12.85 -7.01 31.65
N ALA A 128 12.48 -7.78 32.68
CA ALA A 128 11.47 -8.82 32.58
C ALA A 128 10.10 -8.26 32.15
N THR A 129 9.69 -7.13 32.70
CA THR A 129 8.42 -6.47 32.34
C THR A 129 8.41 -6.02 30.88
N CYS A 130 9.46 -5.32 30.45
CA CYS A 130 9.63 -4.89 29.06
C CYS A 130 9.65 -6.08 28.10
N PHE A 131 10.33 -7.17 28.46
CA PHE A 131 10.39 -8.40 27.67
C PHE A 131 9.00 -9.04 27.50
N LEU A 132 8.24 -9.17 28.59
CA LEU A 132 6.88 -9.71 28.55
C LEU A 132 5.93 -8.84 27.71
N ILE A 133 6.02 -7.51 27.85
CA ILE A 133 5.26 -6.57 27.01
C ILE A 133 5.66 -6.74 25.54
N GLY A 134 6.96 -6.86 25.25
CA GLY A 134 7.49 -7.08 23.91
C GLY A 134 6.93 -8.35 23.26
N ILE A 135 6.96 -9.47 23.97
CA ILE A 135 6.37 -10.74 23.50
C ILE A 135 4.87 -10.59 23.25
N ARG A 136 4.13 -9.95 24.17
CA ARG A 136 2.68 -9.72 24.01
C ARG A 136 2.36 -8.87 22.81
N ARG A 137 3.13 -7.82 22.54
CA ARG A 137 2.97 -6.95 21.38
C ARG A 137 3.31 -7.69 20.09
N LEU A 138 4.39 -8.48 20.08
CA LEU A 138 4.83 -9.23 18.90
C LEU A 138 3.83 -10.35 18.54
N THR A 139 3.31 -11.06 19.53
CA THR A 139 2.29 -12.10 19.33
C THR A 139 0.96 -11.51 18.85
N SER A 140 0.55 -10.36 19.40
CA SER A 140 -0.63 -9.63 18.93
C SER A 140 -0.45 -9.15 17.48
N ALA A 141 0.70 -8.56 17.12
CA ALA A 141 1.00 -8.17 15.75
C ALA A 141 1.03 -9.36 14.79
N GLY A 142 1.59 -10.50 15.22
CA GLY A 142 1.62 -11.74 14.45
C GLY A 142 0.22 -12.26 14.12
N SER A 143 -0.73 -12.18 15.06
CA SER A 143 -2.11 -12.63 14.82
C SER A 143 -2.82 -11.83 13.72
N GLN A 144 -2.56 -10.52 13.64
CA GLN A 144 -3.07 -9.69 12.55
C GLN A 144 -2.40 -10.02 11.21
N PHE A 145 -1.08 -10.25 11.23
CA PHE A 145 -0.35 -10.65 10.04
C PHE A 145 -0.82 -11.99 9.46
N SER A 146 -1.14 -12.97 10.32
CA SER A 146 -1.69 -14.26 9.88
C SER A 146 -3.04 -14.11 9.19
N ARG A 147 -3.89 -13.18 9.66
CA ARG A 147 -5.17 -12.89 9.01
C ARG A 147 -4.97 -12.22 7.65
N THR A 148 -4.13 -11.19 7.56
CA THR A 148 -3.82 -10.53 6.29
C THR A 148 -3.18 -11.48 5.28
N HIS A 149 -2.31 -12.39 5.72
CA HIS A 149 -1.69 -13.37 4.84
C HIS A 149 -2.69 -14.40 4.30
N ASN A 150 -3.66 -14.82 5.11
CA ASN A 150 -4.74 -15.69 4.66
C ASN A 150 -5.66 -15.00 3.66
N GLU A 151 -6.05 -13.74 3.92
CA GLU A 151 -6.86 -12.94 3.00
C GLU A 151 -6.13 -12.68 1.67
N LEU A 152 -4.82 -12.38 1.71
CA LEU A 152 -4.00 -12.24 0.51
C LEU A 152 -3.91 -13.54 -0.30
N ARG A 153 -3.74 -14.68 0.37
CA ARG A 153 -3.69 -16.00 -0.27
C ARG A 153 -5.02 -16.36 -0.93
N GLU A 154 -6.13 -16.05 -0.28
CA GLU A 154 -7.47 -16.27 -0.81
C GLU A 154 -7.74 -15.38 -2.03
N ASN A 155 -7.36 -14.10 -1.96
CA ASN A 155 -7.45 -13.17 -3.09
C ASN A 155 -6.62 -13.63 -4.29
N ILE A 156 -5.39 -14.12 -4.07
CA ILE A 156 -4.54 -14.67 -5.14
C ILE A 156 -5.15 -15.96 -5.71
N ALA A 157 -5.74 -16.82 -4.87
CA ALA A 157 -6.38 -18.07 -5.32
C ALA A 157 -7.61 -17.78 -6.19
N TRP A 158 -8.44 -16.82 -5.82
CA TRP A 158 -9.57 -16.34 -6.62
C TRP A 158 -9.13 -15.71 -7.95
N LEU A 159 -8.08 -14.89 -7.93
CA LEU A 159 -7.49 -14.33 -9.16
C LEU A 159 -7.01 -15.46 -10.08
N ARG A 160 -6.40 -16.50 -9.51
CA ARG A 160 -5.93 -17.66 -10.28
C ARG A 160 -7.07 -18.47 -10.86
N SER A 161 -8.17 -18.68 -10.13
CA SER A 161 -9.33 -19.40 -10.65
C SER A 161 -10.00 -18.65 -11.80
N ILE A 162 -10.11 -17.32 -11.73
CA ILE A 162 -10.64 -16.52 -12.85
C ILE A 162 -9.77 -16.63 -14.11
N VAL A 163 -8.44 -16.77 -13.95
CA VAL A 163 -7.51 -16.93 -15.06
C VAL A 163 -7.54 -18.35 -15.63
N HIS A 164 -7.76 -19.38 -14.80
CA HIS A 164 -7.79 -20.79 -15.22
C HIS A 164 -9.17 -21.30 -15.68
N ASP A 165 -10.27 -20.64 -15.30
CA ASP A 165 -11.64 -20.99 -15.73
C ASP A 165 -11.97 -20.43 -17.14
N LYS A 166 -10.95 -20.35 -18.00
CA LYS A 166 -11.00 -19.95 -19.41
C LYS A 166 -10.14 -20.90 -20.25
#